data_AF-A0A066X322-F1
#
_entry.id   AF-A0A066X322-F1
#
_cell.length_a   1.000
_cell.length_b   1.000
_cell.length_c   1.000
_cell.angle_alpha   90.00
_cell.angle_beta   90.00
_cell.angle_gamma   90.00
#
_symmetry.space_group_name_H-M   'P 1'
#
loop_
_entity.id
_entity.type
_entity.pdbx_description
1 polymer ?
#
loop_
_entity_poly.entity_id
_entity_poly.type
_entity_poly.pdbx_seq_one_letter_code
_entity_poly.pdbx_strand_id
1 'polypeptide(L)'
;MLAVRNEYRRSNWYDGMRFNPAKNNALSTRNENEHSKLRSKMAAGAQFFTLDVTSDLAFGKPFGFMETDSDVYKYIKTTEESLPVFVATTVYPWVIRLFASPLFRPLLPSEKDRQGFGKVMGIAKKAAAERFGPDRKVQRDMLGSFVAHGLTQEEAESKIILQIIADSDTVATTIRATVLFVATNPRVHDRLLAEISSAASSTHRPVITDIEARNLLYLQAVIK
;
A
#
# COMPACT_ATOMS: atom_id res chain seq x y z
N MET A 1 20.87 4.58 1.07
CA MET A 1 21.38 3.35 1.72
C MET A 1 22.87 3.54 1.91
N LEU A 2 23.42 3.22 3.09
CA LEU A 2 24.88 3.10 3.21
C LEU A 2 25.29 1.87 2.39
N ALA A 3 26.30 2.02 1.54
CA ALA A 3 26.73 0.98 0.62
C ALA A 3 27.11 -0.31 1.38
N VAL A 4 26.84 -1.47 0.76
CA VAL A 4 27.08 -2.84 1.28
C VAL A 4 28.53 -3.10 1.76
N ARG A 5 29.48 -2.20 1.44
CA ARG A 5 30.90 -2.29 1.81
C ARG A 5 31.38 -1.21 2.80
N ASN A 6 30.49 -0.41 3.39
CA ASN A 6 30.90 0.62 4.34
C ASN A 6 31.01 0.04 5.76
N GLU A 7 32.18 0.22 6.41
CA GLU A 7 32.43 -0.18 7.80
C GLU A 7 31.75 0.73 8.83
N TYR A 8 31.16 1.85 8.39
CA TYR A 8 30.44 2.77 9.25
C TYR A 8 29.26 2.07 9.94
N ARG A 9 29.27 2.03 11.27
CA ARG A 9 28.19 1.52 12.13
C ARG A 9 27.47 2.68 12.79
N ARG A 10 26.15 2.55 12.97
CA ARG A 10 25.33 3.54 13.68
C ARG A 10 25.87 3.76 15.10
N SER A 11 26.06 5.03 15.47
CA SER A 11 26.56 5.40 16.78
C SER A 11 25.53 5.16 17.89
N ASN A 12 25.97 5.21 19.15
CA ASN A 12 25.14 5.11 20.35
C ASN A 12 24.05 6.20 20.44
N TRP A 13 24.16 7.30 19.68
CA TRP A 13 23.11 8.32 19.58
C TRP A 13 21.73 7.74 19.21
N TYR A 14 21.70 6.69 18.38
CA TYR A 14 20.46 6.03 17.96
C TYR A 14 19.69 5.34 19.10
N ASP A 15 20.34 5.05 20.24
CA ASP A 15 19.65 4.50 21.41
C ASP A 15 18.58 5.48 21.96
N GLY A 16 18.69 6.77 21.65
CA GLY A 16 17.68 7.79 21.97
C GLY A 16 16.36 7.65 21.20
N MET A 17 16.32 6.84 20.14
CA MET A 17 15.11 6.58 19.34
C MET A 17 14.25 5.44 19.91
N ARG A 18 14.53 4.97 21.13
CA ARG A 18 13.75 3.94 21.81
C ARG A 18 12.49 4.55 22.43
N PHE A 19 11.33 4.16 21.93
CA PHE A 19 10.05 4.49 22.57
C PHE A 19 9.84 3.74 23.89
N ASN A 20 10.42 2.54 24.00
CA ASN A 20 10.54 1.80 25.26
C ASN A 20 12.03 1.70 25.62
N PRO A 21 12.48 2.25 26.76
CA PRO A 21 13.90 2.28 27.14
C PRO A 21 14.60 0.91 27.10
N ALA A 22 13.85 -0.17 27.35
CA ALA A 22 14.34 -1.54 27.40
C ALA A 22 14.30 -2.27 26.05
N LYS A 23 13.68 -1.71 24.99
CA LYS A 23 13.48 -2.39 23.70
C LYS A 23 13.92 -1.54 22.52
N ASN A 24 14.79 -2.10 21.68
CA ASN A 24 15.12 -1.53 20.39
C ASN A 24 13.95 -1.68 19.41
N ASN A 25 13.78 -0.68 18.54
CA ASN A 25 12.83 -0.65 17.44
C ASN A 25 13.58 -0.45 16.12
N ALA A 26 12.84 -0.34 15.00
CA ALA A 26 13.42 -0.15 13.67
C ALA A 26 14.30 1.11 13.53
N LEU A 27 14.20 2.06 14.46
CA LEU A 27 14.92 3.33 14.43
C LEU A 27 16.13 3.33 15.36
N SER A 28 16.03 2.65 16.50
CA SER A 28 17.08 2.58 17.53
C SER A 28 18.01 1.38 17.41
N THR A 29 17.63 0.34 16.67
CA THR A 29 18.52 -0.80 16.47
C THR A 29 19.78 -0.39 15.68
N ARG A 30 20.95 -0.72 16.26
CA ARG A 30 22.27 -0.47 15.67
C ARG A 30 22.81 -1.70 14.92
N ASN A 31 22.19 -2.86 15.10
CA ASN A 31 22.53 -4.08 14.38
C ASN A 31 21.90 -4.03 12.98
N GLU A 32 22.73 -4.00 11.94
CA GLU A 32 22.29 -3.89 10.55
C GLU A 32 21.37 -5.03 10.10
N ASN A 33 21.58 -6.27 10.58
CA ASN A 33 20.74 -7.41 10.22
C ASN A 33 19.35 -7.30 10.86
N GLU A 34 19.29 -6.96 12.15
CA GLU A 34 18.02 -6.73 12.85
C GLU A 34 17.32 -5.47 12.32
N HIS A 35 18.07 -4.44 11.98
CA HIS A 35 17.56 -3.23 11.36
C HIS A 35 16.94 -3.52 9.99
N SER A 36 17.62 -4.29 9.15
CA SER A 36 17.10 -4.76 7.85
C SER A 36 15.83 -5.58 8.03
N LYS A 37 15.80 -6.48 9.02
CA LYS A 37 14.65 -7.33 9.36
C LYS A 37 13.45 -6.54 9.89
N LEU A 38 13.68 -5.52 10.73
CA LEU A 38 12.60 -4.66 11.22
C LEU A 38 12.12 -3.69 10.14
N ARG A 39 13.01 -3.24 9.25
CA ARG A 39 12.64 -2.45 8.07
C ARG A 39 11.84 -3.25 7.06
N SER A 40 12.19 -4.50 6.79
CA SER A 40 11.40 -5.34 5.89
C SER A 40 10.00 -5.57 6.44
N LYS A 41 9.87 -5.72 7.77
CA LYS A 41 8.56 -5.79 8.44
C LYS A 41 7.76 -4.48 8.33
N MET A 42 8.39 -3.33 8.53
CA MET A 42 7.72 -2.02 8.34
C MET A 42 7.34 -1.79 6.87
N ALA A 43 8.21 -2.18 5.94
CA ALA A 43 8.01 -1.96 4.52
C ALA A 43 6.89 -2.83 3.96
N ALA A 44 6.84 -4.10 4.37
CA ALA A 44 5.73 -5.02 4.09
C ALA A 44 4.45 -4.55 4.79
N GLY A 45 4.52 -4.11 6.04
CA GLY A 45 3.35 -3.60 6.77
C GLY A 45 2.70 -2.39 6.11
N ALA A 46 3.49 -1.44 5.57
CA ALA A 46 2.94 -0.32 4.81
C ALA A 46 2.23 -0.78 3.53
N GLN A 47 2.78 -1.80 2.85
CA GLN A 47 2.18 -2.38 1.65
C GLN A 47 0.88 -3.15 1.96
N PHE A 48 0.88 -3.94 3.04
CA PHE A 48 -0.30 -4.66 3.52
C PHE A 48 -1.42 -3.70 3.90
N PHE A 49 -1.08 -2.63 4.61
CA PHE A 49 -2.02 -1.58 4.99
C PHE A 49 -2.64 -0.91 3.77
N THR A 50 -1.85 -0.49 2.78
CA THR A 50 -2.39 0.18 1.58
C THR A 50 -3.24 -0.74 0.73
N LEU A 51 -2.82 -2.00 0.56
CA LEU A 51 -3.64 -3.00 -0.15
C LEU A 51 -4.99 -3.20 0.53
N ASP A 52 -5.03 -3.30 1.86
CA ASP A 52 -6.27 -3.46 2.62
C ASP A 52 -7.14 -2.21 2.61
N VAL A 53 -6.57 -1.01 2.73
CA VAL A 53 -7.33 0.25 2.65
C VAL A 53 -7.89 0.48 1.24
N THR A 54 -7.10 0.27 0.20
CA THR A 54 -7.57 0.44 -1.18
C THR A 54 -8.63 -0.60 -1.55
N SER A 55 -8.48 -1.84 -1.07
CA SER A 55 -9.51 -2.89 -1.27
C SER A 55 -10.82 -2.56 -0.56
N ASP A 56 -10.74 -2.13 0.71
CA ASP A 56 -11.91 -1.70 1.46
C ASP A 56 -12.61 -0.50 0.82
N LEU A 57 -11.84 0.50 0.37
CA LEU A 57 -12.39 1.66 -0.35
C LEU A 57 -13.01 1.25 -1.70
N ALA A 58 -12.44 0.26 -2.37
CA ALA A 58 -12.88 -0.17 -3.70
C ALA A 58 -14.18 -0.99 -3.67
N PHE A 59 -14.25 -1.99 -2.78
CA PHE A 59 -15.34 -2.98 -2.76
C PHE A 59 -15.97 -3.21 -1.37
N GLY A 60 -15.62 -2.39 -0.38
CA GLY A 60 -16.19 -2.43 0.97
C GLY A 60 -15.68 -3.59 1.83
N LYS A 61 -14.57 -4.22 1.45
CA LYS A 61 -13.93 -5.27 2.24
C LYS A 61 -12.41 -5.27 2.06
N PRO A 62 -11.61 -5.38 3.11
CA PRO A 62 -10.16 -5.56 2.97
C PRO A 62 -9.81 -6.95 2.44
N PHE A 63 -8.67 -7.08 1.76
CA PHE A 63 -8.15 -8.38 1.33
C PHE A 63 -7.69 -9.27 2.50
N GLY A 64 -7.25 -8.67 3.62
CA GLY A 64 -6.84 -9.35 4.84
C GLY A 64 -5.32 -9.48 5.01
N PHE A 65 -4.53 -8.64 4.33
CA PHE A 65 -3.07 -8.64 4.47
C PHE A 65 -2.64 -8.28 5.90
N MET A 66 -3.28 -7.28 6.52
CA MET A 66 -3.01 -6.85 7.88
C MET A 66 -3.50 -7.84 8.92
N GLU A 67 -4.66 -8.47 8.71
CA GLU A 67 -5.22 -9.45 9.64
C GLU A 67 -4.36 -10.71 9.73
N THR A 68 -3.84 -11.15 8.58
CA THR A 68 -3.01 -12.38 8.50
C THR A 68 -1.51 -12.12 8.66
N ASP A 69 -1.09 -10.85 8.70
CA ASP A 69 0.33 -10.42 8.67
C ASP A 69 1.14 -11.16 7.58
N SER A 70 0.53 -11.33 6.40
CA SER A 70 1.08 -12.18 5.35
C SER A 70 0.72 -11.70 3.94
N ASP A 71 1.52 -12.10 2.94
CA ASP A 71 1.23 -11.85 1.53
C ASP A 71 0.09 -12.74 1.04
N VAL A 72 -1.14 -12.29 1.29
CA VAL A 72 -2.36 -12.99 0.89
C VAL A 72 -2.35 -13.19 -0.62
N TYR A 73 -2.68 -14.41 -1.04
CA TYR A 73 -2.65 -14.84 -2.45
C TYR A 73 -1.27 -14.80 -3.12
N LYS A 74 -0.17 -14.59 -2.38
CA LYS A 74 1.18 -14.34 -2.91
C LYS A 74 1.21 -13.16 -3.89
N TYR A 75 0.34 -12.18 -3.66
CA TYR A 75 0.15 -11.05 -4.56
C TYR A 75 1.44 -10.24 -4.75
N ILE A 76 2.09 -9.84 -3.65
CA ILE A 76 3.30 -9.01 -3.71
C ILE A 76 4.41 -9.78 -4.40
N LYS A 77 4.65 -11.02 -3.97
CA LYS A 77 5.70 -11.86 -4.55
C LYS A 77 5.51 -12.03 -6.06
N THR A 78 4.30 -12.37 -6.50
CA THR A 78 4.02 -12.59 -7.93
C THR A 78 4.14 -11.29 -8.73
N THR A 79 3.74 -10.15 -8.16
CA THR A 79 3.90 -8.84 -8.79
C THR A 79 5.39 -8.49 -8.95
N GLU A 80 6.21 -8.67 -7.90
CA GLU A 80 7.66 -8.43 -7.96
C GLU A 80 8.36 -9.33 -8.98
N GLU A 81 8.03 -10.63 -9.01
CA GLU A 81 8.57 -11.58 -9.99
C GLU A 81 8.16 -11.25 -11.43
N SER A 82 7.02 -10.56 -11.62
CA SER A 82 6.52 -10.13 -12.93
C SER A 82 7.07 -8.79 -13.40
N LEU A 83 7.69 -7.98 -12.52
CA LEU A 83 8.22 -6.65 -12.86
C LEU A 83 9.20 -6.66 -14.04
N PRO A 84 10.17 -7.59 -14.16
CA PRO A 84 11.07 -7.64 -15.31
C PRO A 84 10.33 -7.81 -16.64
N VAL A 85 9.25 -8.60 -16.64
CA VAL A 85 8.39 -8.80 -17.82
C VAL A 85 7.66 -7.50 -18.15
N PHE A 86 7.10 -6.81 -17.16
CA PHE A 86 6.45 -5.51 -17.37
C PHE A 86 7.40 -4.46 -17.96
N VAL A 87 8.62 -4.36 -17.42
CA VAL A 87 9.67 -3.46 -17.95
C VAL A 87 10.06 -3.85 -19.37
N ALA A 88 10.21 -5.14 -19.67
CA ALA A 88 10.50 -5.60 -21.03
C ALA A 88 9.36 -5.24 -22.00
N THR A 89 8.09 -5.40 -21.60
CA THR A 89 6.94 -5.03 -22.44
C THR A 89 6.82 -3.53 -22.70
N THR A 90 7.20 -2.67 -21.75
CA THR A 90 7.16 -1.21 -21.94
C THR A 90 8.32 -0.71 -22.79
N VAL A 91 9.51 -1.31 -22.68
CA VAL A 91 10.69 -0.93 -23.47
C VAL A 91 10.65 -1.50 -24.89
N TYR A 92 10.09 -2.69 -25.07
CA TYR A 92 10.07 -3.40 -26.35
C TYR A 92 8.62 -3.65 -26.82
N PRO A 93 8.03 -2.74 -27.61
CA PRO A 93 6.63 -2.85 -28.05
C PRO A 93 6.28 -4.14 -28.81
N TRP A 94 7.28 -4.79 -29.43
CA TRP A 94 7.09 -6.07 -30.13
C TRP A 94 6.83 -7.25 -29.16
N VAL A 95 7.28 -7.15 -27.91
CA VAL A 95 7.05 -8.17 -26.87
C VAL A 95 5.55 -8.27 -26.54
N ILE A 96 4.83 -7.14 -26.53
CA ILE A 96 3.37 -7.13 -26.36
C ILE A 96 2.68 -7.89 -27.51
N ARG A 97 3.16 -7.72 -28.75
CA ARG A 97 2.62 -8.45 -29.92
C ARG A 97 2.88 -9.95 -29.83
N LEU A 98 4.04 -10.36 -29.27
CA LEU A 98 4.35 -11.76 -29.00
C LEU A 98 3.40 -12.36 -27.95
N PHE A 99 3.17 -11.65 -26.85
CA PHE A 99 2.23 -12.08 -25.80
C PHE A 99 0.76 -12.10 -26.24
N ALA A 100 0.38 -11.23 -27.18
CA ALA A 100 -0.98 -11.21 -27.75
C ALA A 100 -1.28 -12.42 -28.65
N SER A 101 -0.24 -13.16 -29.08
CA SER A 101 -0.44 -14.34 -29.93
C SER A 101 -1.11 -15.49 -29.16
N PRO A 102 -1.93 -16.34 -29.83
CA PRO A 102 -2.65 -17.43 -29.19
C PRO A 102 -1.76 -18.41 -28.42
N LEU A 103 -0.48 -18.51 -28.80
CA LEU A 103 0.51 -19.40 -28.19
C LEU A 103 0.91 -18.98 -26.78
N PHE A 104 0.93 -17.67 -26.49
CA PHE A 104 1.35 -17.11 -25.20
C PHE A 104 0.17 -16.68 -24.32
N ARG A 105 -1.08 -16.79 -24.80
CA ARG A 105 -2.29 -16.52 -24.01
C ARG A 105 -2.35 -17.23 -22.65
N PRO A 106 -1.91 -18.50 -22.50
CA PRO A 106 -1.91 -19.18 -21.19
C PRO A 106 -0.92 -18.60 -20.17
N LEU A 107 0.05 -17.78 -20.60
CA LEU A 107 1.01 -17.11 -19.72
C LEU A 107 0.51 -15.75 -19.20
N LEU A 108 -0.62 -15.25 -19.71
CA LEU A 108 -1.21 -14.00 -19.24
C LEU A 108 -2.08 -14.26 -17.99
N PRO A 109 -2.11 -13.31 -17.03
CA PRO A 109 -2.95 -13.43 -15.86
C PRO A 109 -4.44 -13.60 -16.22
N SER A 110 -5.12 -14.52 -15.54
CA SER A 110 -6.53 -14.82 -15.73
C SER A 110 -7.31 -14.69 -14.43
N GLU A 111 -8.58 -14.31 -14.52
CA GLU A 111 -9.52 -14.26 -13.38
C GLU A 111 -9.68 -15.62 -12.68
N LYS A 112 -9.30 -16.71 -13.38
CA LYS A 112 -9.34 -18.10 -12.88
C LYS A 112 -8.11 -18.47 -12.06
N ASP A 113 -7.11 -17.59 -11.98
CA ASP A 113 -5.89 -17.87 -11.24
C ASP A 113 -6.16 -17.95 -9.73
N ARG A 114 -5.52 -18.92 -9.08
CA ARG A 114 -5.67 -19.13 -7.63
C ARG A 114 -4.82 -18.16 -6.79
N GLN A 115 -3.82 -17.53 -7.40
CA GLN A 115 -2.80 -16.70 -6.75
C GLN A 115 -2.43 -15.51 -7.65
N GLY A 116 -1.72 -14.53 -7.08
CA GLY A 116 -1.17 -13.38 -7.80
C GLY A 116 -2.23 -12.43 -8.36
N PHE A 117 -1.85 -11.75 -9.44
CA PHE A 117 -2.66 -10.72 -10.08
C PHE A 117 -4.03 -11.24 -10.54
N GLY A 118 -4.08 -12.44 -11.13
CA GLY A 118 -5.33 -13.02 -11.62
C GLY A 118 -6.36 -13.32 -10.51
N LYS A 119 -5.89 -13.67 -9.30
CA LYS A 119 -6.78 -13.85 -8.14
C LYS A 119 -7.44 -12.54 -7.71
N VAL A 120 -6.69 -11.44 -7.69
CA VAL A 120 -7.21 -10.09 -7.39
C VAL A 120 -8.22 -9.66 -8.45
N MET A 121 -7.92 -9.90 -9.73
CA MET A 121 -8.86 -9.65 -10.83
C MET A 121 -10.16 -10.42 -10.65
N GLY A 122 -10.10 -11.71 -10.30
CA GLY A 122 -11.30 -12.51 -10.04
C GLY A 122 -12.15 -11.99 -8.86
N ILE A 123 -11.51 -11.46 -7.80
CA ILE A 123 -12.22 -10.83 -6.68
C ILE A 123 -12.90 -9.54 -7.14
N ALA A 124 -12.20 -8.67 -7.87
CA ALA A 124 -12.75 -7.41 -8.37
C ALA A 124 -13.95 -7.63 -9.30
N LYS A 125 -13.87 -8.61 -10.20
CA LYS A 125 -14.98 -9.00 -11.09
C LYS A 125 -16.18 -9.53 -10.33
N LYS A 126 -15.96 -10.42 -9.35
CA LYS A 126 -17.05 -10.93 -8.51
C LYS A 126 -17.73 -9.79 -7.75
N ALA A 127 -16.95 -8.88 -7.16
CA ALA A 127 -17.48 -7.72 -6.46
C ALA A 127 -18.27 -6.80 -7.39
N ALA A 128 -17.80 -6.54 -8.62
CA ALA A 128 -18.54 -5.75 -9.60
C ALA A 128 -19.84 -6.45 -10.04
N ALA A 129 -19.80 -7.74 -10.37
CA ALA A 129 -20.97 -8.51 -10.79
C ALA A 129 -22.09 -8.51 -9.74
N GLU A 130 -21.74 -8.59 -8.45
CA GLU A 130 -22.71 -8.48 -7.35
C GLU A 130 -23.39 -7.10 -7.28
N ARG A 131 -22.78 -6.04 -7.84
CA ARG A 131 -23.31 -4.66 -7.83
C ARG A 131 -24.06 -4.28 -9.10
N PHE A 132 -23.68 -4.85 -10.24
CA PHE A 132 -24.32 -4.64 -11.53
C PHE A 132 -25.43 -5.67 -11.85
N GLY A 133 -25.57 -6.73 -11.04
CA GLY A 133 -26.62 -7.72 -11.14
C GLY A 133 -28.04 -7.19 -10.86
N PRO A 134 -29.07 -8.05 -10.98
CA PRO A 134 -30.48 -7.67 -10.83
C PRO A 134 -30.83 -7.07 -9.46
N ASP A 135 -30.13 -7.50 -8.39
CA ASP A 135 -30.29 -6.96 -7.03
C ASP A 135 -29.21 -5.91 -6.71
N ARG A 136 -29.32 -4.72 -7.33
CA ARG A 136 -28.35 -3.63 -7.13
C ARG A 136 -28.23 -3.23 -5.66
N LYS A 137 -27.07 -3.50 -5.07
CA LYS A 137 -26.71 -3.02 -3.72
C LYS A 137 -25.94 -1.71 -3.83
N VAL A 138 -26.57 -0.60 -3.47
CA VAL A 138 -25.88 0.69 -3.35
C VAL A 138 -25.12 0.72 -2.03
N GLN A 139 -23.80 0.85 -2.08
CA GLN A 139 -22.97 1.13 -0.91
C GLN A 139 -22.12 2.37 -1.17
N ARG A 140 -21.57 2.95 -0.10
CA ARG A 140 -20.69 4.12 -0.16
C ARG A 140 -19.23 3.68 -0.33
N ASP A 141 -18.93 3.12 -1.49
CA ASP A 141 -17.59 2.71 -1.93
C ASP A 141 -17.35 3.15 -3.39
N MET A 142 -16.14 2.95 -3.91
CA MET A 142 -15.82 3.36 -5.29
C MET A 142 -16.72 2.63 -6.32
N LEU A 143 -16.98 1.34 -6.12
CA LEU A 143 -17.91 0.57 -6.96
C LEU A 143 -19.31 1.19 -7.01
N GLY A 144 -19.88 1.53 -5.84
CA GLY A 144 -21.18 2.16 -5.72
C GLY A 144 -21.21 3.52 -6.40
N SER A 145 -20.13 4.30 -6.29
CA SER A 145 -19.99 5.56 -7.01
C SER A 145 -19.95 5.37 -8.53
N PHE A 146 -19.25 4.35 -9.04
CA PHE A 146 -19.19 4.04 -10.47
C PHE A 146 -20.56 3.65 -11.03
N VAL A 147 -21.31 2.81 -10.30
CA VAL A 147 -22.69 2.47 -10.65
C VAL A 147 -23.58 3.72 -10.68
N ALA A 148 -23.46 4.60 -9.68
CA ALA A 148 -24.26 5.82 -9.58
C ALA A 148 -23.99 6.81 -10.74
N HIS A 149 -22.77 6.82 -11.29
CA HIS A 149 -22.37 7.67 -12.41
C HIS A 149 -22.49 6.99 -13.78
N GLY A 150 -23.13 5.82 -13.85
CA GLY A 150 -23.49 5.17 -15.11
C GLY A 150 -22.35 4.46 -15.85
N LEU A 151 -21.26 4.09 -15.16
CA LEU A 151 -20.24 3.24 -15.77
C LEU A 151 -20.81 1.85 -16.08
N THR A 152 -20.33 1.23 -17.15
CA THR A 152 -20.62 -0.18 -17.42
C THR A 152 -19.86 -1.09 -16.45
N GLN A 153 -20.30 -2.35 -16.33
CA GLN A 153 -19.62 -3.33 -15.48
C GLN A 153 -18.16 -3.53 -15.90
N GLU A 154 -17.89 -3.68 -17.19
CA GLU A 154 -16.54 -3.89 -17.73
C GLU A 154 -15.59 -2.71 -17.46
N GLU A 155 -16.11 -1.49 -17.57
CA GLU A 155 -15.36 -0.27 -17.25
C GLU A 155 -15.07 -0.17 -15.74
N ALA A 156 -16.05 -0.50 -14.90
CA ALA A 156 -15.88 -0.50 -13.45
C ALA A 156 -14.84 -1.54 -13.01
N GLU A 157 -14.93 -2.78 -13.54
CA GLU A 157 -13.97 -3.85 -13.28
C GLU A 157 -12.54 -3.42 -13.65
N SER A 158 -12.37 -2.87 -14.85
CA SER A 158 -11.06 -2.43 -15.34
C SER A 158 -10.49 -1.30 -14.50
N LYS A 159 -11.31 -0.31 -14.12
CA LYS A 159 -10.87 0.83 -13.29
C LYS A 159 -10.43 0.42 -11.89
N ILE A 160 -11.15 -0.51 -11.26
CA ILE A 160 -10.81 -0.97 -9.90
C ILE A 160 -9.49 -1.70 -9.88
N ILE A 161 -9.28 -2.59 -10.85
CA ILE A 161 -8.03 -3.34 -10.96
C ILE A 161 -6.85 -2.39 -11.16
N LEU A 162 -7.00 -1.40 -12.05
CA LEU A 162 -5.98 -0.36 -12.25
C LEU A 162 -5.70 0.44 -10.97
N GLN A 163 -6.74 0.81 -10.22
CA GLN A 163 -6.61 1.55 -8.97
C GLN A 163 -5.82 0.77 -7.91
N ILE A 164 -6.13 -0.51 -7.71
CA ILE A 164 -5.45 -1.37 -6.71
C ILE A 164 -3.95 -1.45 -6.99
N ILE A 165 -3.57 -1.59 -8.25
CA ILE A 165 -2.15 -1.63 -8.66
C ILE A 165 -1.50 -0.28 -8.43
N ALA A 166 -2.12 0.79 -8.93
CA ALA A 166 -1.53 2.13 -8.95
C ALA A 166 -1.34 2.69 -7.53
N ASP A 167 -2.33 2.50 -6.66
CA ASP A 167 -2.33 3.12 -5.34
C ASP A 167 -1.49 2.35 -4.33
N SER A 168 -1.50 1.01 -4.38
CA SER A 168 -0.89 0.21 -3.32
C SER A 168 0.60 0.52 -3.12
N ASP A 169 1.37 0.49 -4.21
CA ASP A 169 2.82 0.71 -4.20
C ASP A 169 3.19 2.19 -3.94
N THR A 170 2.46 3.12 -4.57
CA THR A 170 2.76 4.55 -4.48
C THR A 170 2.46 5.09 -3.08
N VAL A 171 1.28 4.76 -2.52
CA VAL A 171 0.90 5.18 -1.17
C VAL A 171 1.79 4.49 -0.12
N ALA A 172 2.13 3.22 -0.30
CA ALA A 172 3.02 2.53 0.64
C ALA A 172 4.41 3.18 0.64
N THR A 173 4.90 3.57 -0.53
CA THR A 173 6.18 4.29 -0.65
C THR A 173 6.12 5.64 0.04
N THR A 174 5.05 6.40 -0.13
CA THR A 174 4.83 7.68 0.58
C THR A 174 4.84 7.46 2.09
N ILE A 175 4.05 6.53 2.62
CA ILE A 175 4.02 6.22 4.06
C ILE A 175 5.41 5.84 4.57
N ARG A 176 6.12 4.96 3.86
CA ARG A 176 7.48 4.54 4.22
C ARG A 176 8.44 5.73 4.25
N ALA A 177 8.38 6.61 3.26
CA ALA A 177 9.21 7.80 3.17
C ALA A 177 8.90 8.79 4.30
N THR A 178 7.62 9.11 4.51
CA THR A 178 7.16 10.01 5.58
C THR A 178 7.62 9.51 6.94
N VAL A 179 7.35 8.25 7.28
CA VAL A 179 7.76 7.66 8.57
C VAL A 179 9.28 7.69 8.72
N LEU A 180 10.02 7.36 7.66
CA LEU A 180 11.49 7.43 7.68
C LEU A 180 11.98 8.85 7.97
N PHE A 181 11.50 9.85 7.24
CA PHE A 181 11.96 11.24 7.39
C PHE A 181 11.55 11.85 8.73
N VAL A 182 10.33 11.57 9.21
CA VAL A 182 9.90 11.99 10.55
C VAL A 182 10.82 11.36 11.60
N ALA A 183 11.03 10.06 11.52
CA ALA A 183 11.83 9.32 12.50
C ALA A 183 13.31 9.71 12.54
N THR A 184 13.91 10.09 11.40
CA THR A 184 15.33 10.45 11.34
C THR A 184 15.61 11.90 11.70
N ASN A 185 14.58 12.74 11.85
CA ASN A 185 14.72 14.17 12.10
C ASN A 185 14.01 14.56 13.41
N PRO A 186 14.73 14.60 14.56
CA PRO A 186 14.12 14.88 15.87
C PRO A 186 13.30 16.18 15.91
N ARG A 187 13.79 17.24 15.26
CA ARG A 187 13.07 18.52 15.18
C ARG A 187 11.72 18.40 14.48
N VAL A 188 11.62 17.56 13.44
CA VAL A 188 10.38 17.32 12.70
C VAL A 188 9.44 16.44 13.52
N HIS A 189 9.98 15.35 14.06
CA HIS A 189 9.26 14.44 14.95
C HIS A 189 8.60 15.18 16.13
N ASP A 190 9.38 15.96 16.88
CA ASP A 190 8.90 16.61 18.10
C ASP A 190 7.85 17.67 17.79
N ARG A 191 8.05 18.43 16.69
CA ARG A 191 7.08 19.43 16.23
C ARG A 191 5.78 18.79 15.74
N LEU A 192 5.86 17.67 15.02
CA LEU A 192 4.69 16.93 14.56
C LEU A 192 3.90 16.34 15.74
N LEU A 193 4.59 15.72 16.69
CA LEU A 193 3.94 15.20 17.91
C LEU A 193 3.32 16.31 18.76
N ALA A 194 3.95 17.49 18.84
CA ALA A 194 3.38 18.64 19.55
C ALA A 194 2.07 19.13 18.91
N GLU A 195 2.02 19.22 17.58
CA GLU A 195 0.79 19.57 16.86
C GLU A 195 -0.32 18.52 17.10
N ILE A 196 0.00 17.23 16.93
CA ILE A 196 -0.95 16.13 17.14
C ILE A 196 -1.46 16.12 18.59
N SER A 197 -0.57 16.32 19.57
CA SER A 197 -0.93 16.32 21.00
C SER A 197 -1.82 17.51 21.36
N SER A 198 -1.57 18.68 20.76
CA SER A 198 -2.42 19.86 20.95
C SER A 198 -3.83 19.64 20.39
N ALA A 199 -3.93 19.02 19.21
CA ALA A 199 -5.20 18.71 18.55
C ALA A 199 -5.95 17.51 19.17
N ALA A 200 -5.28 16.71 20.02
CA ALA A 200 -5.86 15.48 20.58
C ALA A 200 -7.15 15.70 21.39
N SER A 201 -7.33 16.90 21.94
CA SER A 201 -8.50 17.28 22.76
C SER A 201 -9.68 17.77 21.92
N SER A 202 -9.42 18.24 20.70
CA SER A 202 -10.40 18.89 19.82
C SER A 202 -10.77 18.05 18.60
N THR A 203 -10.21 16.85 18.47
CA THR A 203 -10.41 15.95 17.33
C THR A 203 -11.19 14.71 17.73
N HIS A 204 -11.97 14.17 16.80
CA HIS A 204 -12.70 12.93 17.01
C HIS A 204 -11.76 11.73 17.23
N ARG A 205 -12.14 10.84 18.15
CA ARG A 205 -11.48 9.56 18.42
C ARG A 205 -12.47 8.40 18.24
N PRO A 206 -12.02 7.20 17.82
CA PRO A 206 -10.63 6.80 17.60
C PRO A 206 -10.05 7.23 16.23
N VAL A 207 -10.89 7.67 15.29
CA VAL A 207 -10.49 8.09 13.94
C VAL A 207 -10.92 9.54 13.71
N ILE A 208 -9.96 10.36 13.28
CA ILE A 208 -10.16 11.77 12.91
C ILE A 208 -10.86 11.88 11.55
N THR A 209 -11.65 12.94 11.34
CA THR A 209 -12.26 13.22 10.02
C THR A 209 -11.25 13.83 9.05
N ASP A 210 -11.50 13.72 7.74
CA ASP A 210 -10.66 14.36 6.69
C ASP A 210 -10.54 15.88 6.90
N ILE A 211 -11.65 16.53 7.28
CA ILE A 211 -11.70 17.98 7.51
C ILE A 211 -10.77 18.37 8.67
N GLU A 212 -10.83 17.64 9.79
CA GLU A 212 -9.96 17.89 10.93
C GLU A 212 -8.49 17.60 10.59
N ALA A 213 -8.19 16.53 9.85
CA ALA A 213 -6.83 16.19 9.44
C ALA A 213 -6.21 17.25 8.52
N ARG A 214 -7.02 17.88 7.65
CA ARG A 214 -6.57 19.01 6.79
C ARG A 214 -6.22 20.27 7.56
N ASN A 215 -6.80 20.47 8.75
CA ASN A 215 -6.51 21.62 9.60
C ASN A 215 -5.18 21.50 10.36
N LEU A 216 -4.55 20.32 10.38
CA LEU A 216 -3.22 20.09 10.95
C LEU A 216 -2.14 20.53 9.96
N LEU A 217 -1.82 21.82 9.95
CA LEU A 217 -0.97 22.44 8.92
C LEU A 217 0.43 21.82 8.86
N TYR A 218 1.03 21.45 10.00
CA TYR A 218 2.34 20.83 10.02
C TYR A 218 2.30 19.39 9.52
N LEU A 219 1.27 18.61 9.88
CA LEU A 219 1.01 17.30 9.27
C LEU A 219 0.90 17.41 7.74
N GLN A 220 0.15 18.39 7.22
CA GLN A 220 0.05 18.61 5.77
C GLN A 220 1.39 18.97 5.13
N ALA A 221 2.25 19.72 5.83
CA ALA A 221 3.59 20.05 5.37
C ALA A 221 4.54 18.83 5.39
N VAL A 222 4.31 17.87 6.28
CA VAL A 222 5.09 16.61 6.37
C VAL A 222 4.72 15.62 5.27
N ILE A 223 3.46 15.65 4.80
CA ILE A 223 2.96 14.76 3.74
C ILE A 223 3.38 15.22 2.33
N LYS A 224 3.53 16.53 2.12
CA LYS A 224 3.92 17.15 0.84
C LYS A 224 5.42 17.08 0.57
#